data_AF-A0A2N3D4J8-F1
#
_entry.id   AF-A0A2N3D4J8-F1
#
_cell.length_a   1.000
_cell.length_b   1.000
_cell.length_c   1.000
_cell.angle_alpha   90.00
_cell.angle_beta   90.00
_cell.angle_gamma   90.00
#
_symmetry.space_group_name_H-M   'P 1'
#
loop_
_entity.id
_entity.type
_entity.pdbx_description
1 polymer ?
#
loop_
_entity_poly.entity_id
_entity_poly.type
_entity_poly.pdbx_seq_one_letter_code
_entity_poly.pdbx_strand_id
1 'polypeptide(L)'
;MLAGPLFLAITTFTAAPPSDPSSGFDLGPAILIPFSIAIGFVVSAVPILLGTFAMTRLGHRHPAARHPLAWALAGAIFGWPVAVALDKGFVFPLVLTFIATGAACALILRGFIAWSGPGG
;
A
#
# COMPACT_ATOMS: atom_id res chain seq x y z
N MET A 1 -0.39 -2.74 -6.44
CA MET A 1 -1.51 -3.61 -6.01
C MET A 1 -1.05 -4.94 -5.38
N LEU A 2 0.18 -5.04 -4.89
CA LEU A 2 0.71 -6.26 -4.25
C LEU A 2 0.48 -6.33 -2.72
N ALA A 3 0.02 -5.25 -2.09
CA ALA A 3 -0.15 -5.20 -0.63
C ALA A 3 -1.23 -6.18 -0.11
N GLY A 4 -2.30 -6.43 -0.87
CA GLY A 4 -3.35 -7.39 -0.49
C GLY A 4 -2.85 -8.85 -0.47
N PRO A 5 -2.25 -9.35 -1.58
CA PRO A 5 -1.65 -10.67 -1.61
C PRO A 5 -0.55 -10.87 -0.56
N LEU A 6 0.24 -9.84 -0.28
CA LEU A 6 1.37 -9.91 0.65
C LEU A 6 0.90 -9.90 2.12
N PHE A 7 -0.16 -9.13 2.44
CA PHE A 7 -0.81 -9.17 3.76
C PHE A 7 -1.44 -10.54 4.03
N LEU A 8 -2.12 -11.12 3.02
CA LEU A 8 -2.66 -12.48 3.11
C LEU A 8 -1.56 -13.51 3.30
N ALA A 9 -0.48 -13.45 2.50
CA ALA A 9 0.64 -14.37 2.63
C ALA A 9 1.21 -14.36 4.06
N ILE A 10 1.40 -13.18 4.67
CA ILE A 10 1.87 -13.07 6.06
C ILE A 10 0.85 -13.65 7.04
N THR A 11 -0.44 -13.32 6.91
CA THR A 11 -1.48 -13.85 7.81
C THR A 11 -1.65 -15.37 7.69
N THR A 12 -1.58 -15.94 6.48
CA THR A 12 -1.65 -17.39 6.29
C THR A 12 -0.39 -18.08 6.81
N PHE A 13 0.79 -17.48 6.63
CA PHE A 13 2.05 -18.04 7.12
C PHE A 13 2.18 -17.96 8.65
N THR A 14 1.51 -16.98 9.28
CA THR A 14 1.55 -16.80 10.74
C THR A 14 0.39 -17.47 11.47
N ALA A 15 -0.73 -17.74 10.79
CA ALA A 15 -1.92 -18.37 11.39
C ALA A 15 -2.06 -19.87 11.08
N ALA A 16 -1.34 -20.41 10.08
CA ALA A 16 -1.41 -21.83 9.79
C ALA A 16 -0.48 -22.64 10.73
N PRO A 17 -0.99 -23.57 11.55
CA PRO A 17 -0.16 -24.65 12.06
C PRO A 17 0.41 -25.44 10.87
N PRO A 18 1.59 -26.07 10.99
CA PRO A 18 2.17 -26.85 9.91
C PRO A 18 1.21 -27.98 9.53
N SER A 19 0.42 -27.78 8.48
CA SER A 19 -0.51 -28.78 7.98
C SER A 19 0.25 -29.79 7.12
N ASP A 20 0.07 -31.06 7.46
CA ASP A 20 0.64 -32.20 6.74
C ASP A 20 0.48 -32.06 5.22
N PRO A 21 1.51 -32.40 4.42
CA PRO A 21 1.52 -32.25 2.96
C PRO A 21 0.56 -33.20 2.21
N SER A 22 -0.35 -33.91 2.90
CA SER A 22 -1.25 -34.92 2.34
C SER A 22 -2.70 -34.47 2.15
N SER A 23 -3.09 -33.29 2.65
CA SER A 23 -4.44 -32.75 2.44
C SER A 23 -4.58 -32.10 1.06
N GLY A 24 -5.45 -32.69 0.23
CA GLY A 24 -5.78 -32.23 -1.12
C GLY A 24 -6.26 -30.77 -1.16
N PHE A 25 -6.25 -30.21 -2.37
CA PHE A 25 -6.61 -28.83 -2.73
C PHE A 25 -7.74 -28.26 -1.84
N ASP A 26 -7.36 -27.51 -0.80
CA ASP A 26 -8.32 -26.95 0.14
C ASP A 26 -8.95 -25.70 -0.49
N LEU A 27 -10.22 -25.81 -0.91
CA LEU A 27 -10.96 -24.72 -1.57
C LEU A 27 -11.41 -23.64 -0.57
N GLY A 28 -11.39 -23.93 0.73
CA GLY A 28 -11.80 -22.98 1.79
C GLY A 28 -10.99 -21.68 1.79
N PRO A 29 -9.65 -21.73 1.82
CA PRO A 29 -8.80 -20.55 1.70
C PRO A 29 -8.99 -19.80 0.37
N ALA A 30 -9.20 -20.51 -0.73
CA ALA A 30 -9.31 -19.91 -2.06
C ALA A 30 -10.51 -18.93 -2.20
N ILE A 31 -11.62 -19.23 -1.53
CA ILE A 31 -12.82 -18.37 -1.53
C ILE A 31 -12.66 -17.15 -0.60
N LEU A 32 -11.86 -17.25 0.46
CA LEU A 32 -11.63 -16.17 1.41
C LEU A 32 -10.63 -15.11 0.91
N ILE A 33 -9.72 -15.51 0.00
CA ILE A 33 -8.72 -14.62 -0.62
C ILE A 33 -9.35 -13.34 -1.22
N PRO A 34 -10.35 -13.39 -2.13
CA PRO A 34 -10.91 -12.18 -2.74
C PRO A 34 -11.58 -11.25 -1.71
N PHE A 35 -12.24 -11.79 -0.69
CA PHE A 35 -12.88 -10.99 0.36
C PHE A 35 -11.88 -10.22 1.22
N SER A 36 -10.77 -10.87 1.61
CA SER A 36 -9.71 -10.20 2.36
C SER A 36 -9.02 -9.11 1.53
N ILE A 37 -8.89 -9.30 0.22
CA ILE A 37 -8.36 -8.25 -0.68
C ILE A 37 -9.30 -7.05 -0.70
N ALA A 38 -10.62 -7.27 -0.77
CA ALA A 38 -11.60 -6.18 -0.79
C ALA A 38 -11.58 -5.36 0.51
N ILE A 39 -11.55 -6.03 1.67
CA ILE A 39 -11.49 -5.33 2.97
C ILE A 39 -10.16 -4.56 3.10
N GLY A 40 -9.03 -5.20 2.77
CA GLY A 40 -7.72 -4.56 2.80
C GLY A 40 -7.65 -3.34 1.87
N PHE A 41 -8.29 -3.42 0.70
CA PHE A 41 -8.40 -2.29 -0.24
C PHE A 41 -9.20 -1.13 0.36
N VAL A 42 -10.38 -1.39 0.94
CA VAL A 42 -11.23 -0.34 1.52
C VAL A 42 -10.52 0.38 2.67
N VAL A 43 -9.88 -0.37 3.56
CA VAL A 43 -9.14 0.21 4.70
C VAL A 43 -7.93 1.02 4.20
N SER A 44 -7.24 0.55 3.16
CA SER A 44 -6.10 1.26 2.56
C SER A 44 -6.51 2.47 1.72
N ALA A 45 -7.72 2.48 1.15
CA ALA A 45 -8.18 3.55 0.29
C ALA A 45 -8.32 4.87 1.06
N VAL A 46 -8.75 4.83 2.33
CA VAL A 46 -8.95 6.02 3.16
C VAL A 46 -7.66 6.85 3.33
N PRO A 47 -6.54 6.31 3.84
CA PRO A 47 -5.30 7.09 3.97
C PRO A 47 -4.70 7.49 2.63
N ILE A 48 -4.88 6.66 1.58
CA ILE A 48 -4.42 6.99 0.22
C ILE A 48 -5.17 8.21 -0.32
N LEU A 49 -6.49 8.22 -0.20
CA LEU A 49 -7.33 9.34 -0.64
C LEU A 49 -7.03 10.60 0.16
N LEU A 50 -6.89 10.47 1.48
CA LEU A 50 -6.58 11.60 2.36
C LEU A 50 -5.21 12.21 2.05
N GLY A 51 -4.18 11.37 1.88
CA GLY A 51 -2.83 11.81 1.51
C GLY A 51 -2.80 12.46 0.13
N THR A 52 -3.52 11.89 -0.84
CA THR A 52 -3.64 12.44 -2.20
C THR A 52 -4.35 13.78 -2.19
N PHE A 53 -5.45 13.92 -1.44
CA PHE A 53 -6.18 15.17 -1.32
C PHE A 53 -5.32 16.27 -0.69
N ALA A 54 -4.59 15.95 0.38
CA ALA A 54 -3.67 16.88 1.03
C ALA A 54 -2.55 17.33 0.08
N MET A 55 -1.91 16.39 -0.62
CA MET A 55 -0.84 16.68 -1.59
C MET A 55 -1.33 17.46 -2.81
N THR A 56 -2.54 17.18 -3.29
CA THR A 56 -3.16 17.93 -4.40
C THR A 56 -3.39 19.38 -3.98
N ARG A 57 -3.99 19.60 -2.82
CA ARG A 57 -4.22 20.95 -2.27
C ARG A 57 -2.92 21.69 -2.03
N LEU A 58 -1.88 20.99 -1.57
CA LEU A 58 -0.55 21.56 -1.39
C LEU A 58 0.10 21.92 -2.74
N GLY A 59 -0.03 21.08 -3.76
CA GLY A 59 0.49 21.32 -5.11
C GLY A 59 -0.18 22.47 -5.86
N HIS A 60 -1.44 22.80 -5.53
CA HIS A 60 -2.08 24.02 -6.03
C HIS A 60 -1.50 25.28 -5.38
N ARG A 61 -1.12 25.24 -4.10
CA ARG A 61 -0.54 26.38 -3.36
C ARG A 61 0.96 26.55 -3.61
N HIS A 62 1.69 25.44 -3.76
CA HIS A 62 3.14 25.42 -3.90
C HIS A 62 3.56 24.59 -5.12
N PRO A 63 4.10 25.20 -6.18
CA PRO A 63 4.58 24.49 -7.37
C PRO A 63 5.64 23.43 -7.05
N ALA A 64 6.46 23.65 -6.02
CA ALA A 64 7.47 22.68 -5.57
C ALA A 64 6.87 21.34 -5.12
N ALA A 65 5.66 21.34 -4.54
CA ALA A 65 4.96 20.11 -4.16
C ALA A 65 4.43 19.32 -5.37
N ARG A 66 4.50 19.90 -6.58
CA ARG A 66 4.28 19.19 -7.84
C ARG A 66 5.54 18.45 -8.29
N HIS A 67 6.59 18.27 -7.50
CA HIS A 67 7.73 17.42 -7.90
C HIS A 67 7.45 15.92 -7.63
N PRO A 68 7.79 14.98 -8.54
CA PRO A 68 7.49 13.55 -8.35
C PRO A 68 8.13 12.97 -7.08
N LEU A 69 9.33 13.44 -6.73
CA LEU A 69 10.01 13.04 -5.49
C LEU A 69 9.21 13.41 -4.23
N ALA A 70 8.52 14.56 -4.21
CA ALA A 70 7.72 14.96 -3.05
C ALA A 70 6.57 13.99 -2.80
N TRP A 71 5.95 13.51 -3.89
CA TRP A 71 4.88 12.51 -3.84
C TRP A 71 5.40 11.14 -3.41
N ALA A 72 6.52 10.69 -3.98
CA ALA A 72 7.15 9.43 -3.60
C ALA A 72 7.55 9.41 -2.12
N LEU A 73 8.15 10.49 -1.62
CA LEU A 73 8.55 10.64 -0.21
C LEU A 73 7.35 10.64 0.72
N ALA A 74 6.26 11.34 0.37
CA ALA A 74 5.05 11.30 1.19
C ALA A 74 4.44 9.89 1.25
N GLY A 75 4.36 9.19 0.11
CA GLY A 75 3.92 7.80 0.08
C GLY A 75 4.80 6.86 0.93
N ALA A 76 6.12 7.07 0.90
CA ALA A 76 7.08 6.34 1.72
C ALA A 76 6.89 6.59 3.22
N ILE A 77 6.73 7.86 3.62
CA ILE A 77 6.54 8.27 5.02
C ILE A 77 5.24 7.68 5.58
N PHE A 78 4.16 7.67 4.82
CA PHE A 78 2.90 7.06 5.25
C PHE A 78 2.95 5.52 5.28
N GLY A 79 3.80 4.89 4.46
CA GLY A 79 4.02 3.45 4.49
C GLY A 79 4.81 2.98 5.72
N TRP A 80 5.67 3.83 6.29
CA TRP A 80 6.55 3.49 7.40
C TRP A 80 5.80 3.09 8.70
N PRO A 81 4.82 3.85 9.22
CA PRO A 81 4.08 3.46 10.42
C PRO A 81 3.35 2.12 10.28
N VAL A 82 2.85 1.82 9.08
CA VAL A 82 2.16 0.56 8.80
C VAL A 82 3.14 -0.60 8.80
N ALA A 83 4.33 -0.41 8.20
CA ALA A 83 5.40 -1.40 8.24
C ALA A 83 5.83 -1.68 9.69
N VAL A 84 6.04 -0.63 10.50
CA VAL A 84 6.41 -0.77 11.93
C VAL A 84 5.31 -1.44 12.75
N ALA A 85 4.04 -1.14 12.48
CA ALA A 85 2.92 -1.73 13.23
C ALA A 85 2.73 -3.23 12.94
N LEU A 86 3.03 -3.66 11.71
CA LEU A 86 2.85 -5.05 11.29
C LEU A 86 4.09 -5.92 11.52
N ASP A 87 5.27 -5.31 11.57
CA ASP A 87 6.54 -6.01 11.68
C ASP A 87 7.10 -5.92 13.10
N LYS A 88 6.67 -6.85 13.96
CA LYS A 88 7.20 -6.99 15.33
C LYS A 88 8.67 -7.42 15.38
N GLY A 89 9.27 -7.78 14.24
CA GLY A 89 10.64 -8.29 14.11
C GLY A 89 11.59 -7.43 13.27
N PHE A 90 11.12 -6.31 12.69
CA PHE A 90 11.90 -5.46 11.79
C PHE A 90 12.62 -6.25 10.68
N VAL A 91 11.88 -7.14 10.01
CA VAL A 91 12.28 -7.79 8.77
C VAL A 91 12.45 -6.72 7.68
N PHE A 92 13.67 -6.21 7.55
CA PHE A 92 14.08 -5.16 6.61
C PHE A 92 13.49 -5.29 5.18
N PRO A 93 13.48 -6.46 4.52
CA PRO A 93 12.90 -6.56 3.18
C PRO A 93 11.38 -6.29 3.16
N LEU A 94 10.66 -6.64 4.23
CA LEU A 94 9.23 -6.39 4.34
C LEU A 94 8.94 -4.90 4.41
N VAL A 95 9.65 -4.19 5.28
CA VAL A 95 9.55 -2.74 5.46
C VAL A 95 9.82 -2.01 4.14
N LEU A 96 10.87 -2.41 3.41
CA LEU A 96 11.21 -1.85 2.09
C LEU A 96 10.08 -2.04 1.07
N THR A 97 9.43 -3.20 1.06
CA THR A 97 8.30 -3.43 0.13
C THR A 97 7.10 -2.55 0.44
N PHE A 98 6.79 -2.30 1.71
CA PHE A 98 5.71 -1.38 2.10
C PHE A 98 6.02 0.06 1.71
N ILE A 99 7.25 0.51 1.96
CA ILE A 99 7.72 1.85 1.57
C ILE A 99 7.67 2.03 0.05
N ALA A 100 8.23 1.08 -0.70
CA ALA A 100 8.26 1.14 -2.16
C ALA A 100 6.84 1.11 -2.76
N THR A 101 5.94 0.31 -2.17
CA THR A 101 4.54 0.25 -2.58
C THR A 101 3.83 1.58 -2.32
N GLY A 102 4.03 2.19 -1.14
CA GLY A 102 3.47 3.50 -0.82
C GLY A 102 3.95 4.58 -1.78
N ALA A 103 5.25 4.60 -2.09
CA ALA A 103 5.83 5.53 -3.07
C ALA A 103 5.26 5.33 -4.48
N ALA A 104 5.16 4.09 -4.95
CA ALA A 104 4.61 3.77 -6.27
C ALA A 104 3.13 4.20 -6.39
N CYS A 105 2.32 3.94 -5.37
CA CYS A 105 0.92 4.36 -5.33
C CYS A 105 0.78 5.89 -5.41
N ALA A 106 1.62 6.63 -4.67
CA ALA A 106 1.61 8.09 -4.73
C ALA A 106 2.02 8.63 -6.12
N LEU A 107 3.01 8.01 -6.78
CA LEU A 107 3.43 8.39 -8.13
C LEU A 107 2.35 8.12 -9.19
N ILE A 108 1.64 6.99 -9.07
CA ILE A 108 0.53 6.67 -9.98
C ILE A 108 -0.58 7.72 -9.82
N LEU A 109 -0.99 8.04 -8.59
CA LEU A 109 -2.06 9.01 -8.32
C LEU A 109 -1.71 10.41 -8.80
N ARG A 110 -0.46 10.82 -8.60
CA ARG A 110 0.08 12.06 -9.15
C ARG A 110 -0.11 12.16 -10.67
N GLY A 111 0.11 11.06 -11.41
CA GLY A 111 -0.05 11.02 -12.86
C GLY A 111 -1.47 11.31 -13.34
N PHE A 112 -2.48 11.06 -12.50
CA PHE A 112 -3.89 11.33 -12.80
C PHE A 112 -4.36 12.74 -12.42
N ILE A 113 -3.52 13.54 -11.75
CA ILE A 113 -3.90 14.89 -11.32
C ILE A 113 -3.58 15.89 -12.42
N ALA A 114 -4.62 16.49 -12.98
CA ALA A 114 -4.50 17.61 -13.90
C ALA A 114 -4.11 18.88 -13.14
N TRP A 115 -2.90 19.38 -13.36
CA TRP A 115 -2.44 20.64 -12.77
C TRP A 115 -2.90 21.80 -13.63
N SER A 116 -3.77 22.66 -13.11
CA SER A 116 -4.13 23.93 -13.76
C SER A 116 -2.93 24.90 -13.68
N GLY A 117 -2.10 24.95 -14.71
CA GLY A 117 -0.98 25.88 -14.84
C GLY A 117 -0.28 25.76 -16.21
N PRO A 118 0.52 26.76 -16.63
CA PRO A 118 1.03 26.90 -18.01
C PRO A 118 2.19 25.93 -18.34
N GLY A 119 1.94 24.62 -18.24
CA GLY A 119 2.92 23.57 -18.59
C GLY A 119 2.34 22.16 -18.51
N GLY A 120 1.01 22.02 -18.65
CA GLY A 120 0.31 20.75 -18.84
C GLY A 120 -0.17 20.64 -20.28
#